data_AF-A0A4R2ZR01-F1
#
_entry.id   AF-A0A4R2ZR01-F1
#
_cell.length_a   1.000
_cell.length_b   1.000
_cell.length_c   1.000
_cell.angle_alpha   90.00
_cell.angle_beta   90.00
_cell.angle_gamma   90.00
#
_symmetry.space_group_name_H-M   'P 1'
#
loop_
_entity.id
_entity.type
_entity.pdbx_description
1 polymer ?
#
loop_
_entity_poly.entity_id
_entity_poly.type
_entity_poly.pdbx_seq_one_letter_code
_entity_poly.pdbx_strand_id
1 'polypeptide(L)'
;MEDLIKSLEKKLLEFDKESIERDLTRREKKEKENLKYEIYWAKFKKFKANFERLILTDVEKLANSLKAPLLEKNIVLRTESHIKNSTRFFEPDFPFYMIISISDKSNSLINRWEKSPFLLIKGNHEEGTIELYDCNQDLEYVSDYVKKNIWGSPLKQLKIDEFKFTPFKPHIEKWLKKNVDRIQKSESFNKKNKIV
;
A
#
# COMPACT_ATOMS: atom_id res chain seq x y z
N MET A 1 -70.29 17.68 -6.63
CA MET A 1 -69.67 17.02 -5.46
C MET A 1 -69.05 15.68 -5.85
N GLU A 2 -69.78 14.80 -6.55
CA GLU A 2 -69.26 13.53 -7.06
C GLU A 2 -68.02 13.63 -7.96
N ASP A 3 -67.97 14.60 -8.90
CA ASP A 3 -66.79 14.75 -9.77
C ASP A 3 -65.53 15.14 -9.00
N LEU A 4 -65.70 15.87 -7.90
CA LEU A 4 -64.61 16.32 -7.04
C LEU A 4 -64.09 15.15 -6.18
N ILE A 5 -65.00 14.28 -5.70
CA ILE A 5 -64.67 13.04 -4.99
C ILE A 5 -63.93 12.08 -5.92
N LYS A 6 -64.46 11.82 -7.13
CA LYS A 6 -63.81 10.96 -8.13
C LYS A 6 -62.43 11.49 -8.57
N SER A 7 -62.28 12.80 -8.70
CA SER A 7 -60.98 13.42 -8.99
C SER A 7 -59.98 13.28 -7.85
N LEU A 8 -60.43 13.33 -6.59
CA LEU A 8 -59.59 13.13 -5.40
C LEU A 8 -59.15 11.67 -5.28
N GLU A 9 -60.05 10.72 -5.46
CA GLU A 9 -59.74 9.28 -5.47
C GLU A 9 -58.69 8.94 -6.52
N LYS A 10 -58.81 9.50 -7.74
CA LYS A 10 -57.83 9.30 -8.80
C LYS A 10 -56.45 9.87 -8.43
N LYS A 11 -56.40 11.08 -7.85
CA LYS A 11 -55.13 11.69 -7.41
C LYS A 11 -54.48 10.94 -6.25
N LEU A 12 -55.27 10.40 -5.32
CA LEU A 12 -54.76 9.56 -4.23
C LEU A 12 -54.13 8.27 -4.77
N LEU A 13 -54.79 7.61 -5.72
CA LEU A 13 -54.26 6.41 -6.38
C LEU A 13 -52.97 6.69 -7.16
N GLU A 14 -52.87 7.85 -7.82
CA GLU A 14 -51.65 8.29 -8.50
C GLU A 14 -50.52 8.58 -7.49
N PHE A 15 -50.83 9.24 -6.37
CA PHE A 15 -49.87 9.50 -5.30
C PHE A 15 -49.36 8.21 -4.63
N ASP A 16 -50.24 7.24 -4.36
CA ASP A 16 -49.86 5.95 -3.78
C ASP A 16 -48.93 5.18 -4.72
N LYS A 17 -49.22 5.18 -6.04
CA LYS A 17 -48.34 4.58 -7.05
C LYS A 17 -46.96 5.25 -7.05
N GLU A 18 -46.91 6.57 -7.08
CA GLU A 18 -45.64 7.30 -7.02
C GLU A 18 -44.86 7.02 -5.72
N SER A 19 -45.55 6.91 -4.58
CA SER A 19 -44.91 6.60 -3.30
C SER A 19 -44.31 5.19 -3.29
N ILE A 20 -45.04 4.20 -3.80
CA ILE A 20 -44.57 2.82 -3.92
C ILE A 20 -43.35 2.76 -4.86
N GLU A 21 -43.39 3.42 -6.01
CA GLU A 21 -42.28 3.46 -6.96
C GLU A 21 -41.02 4.12 -6.35
N ARG A 22 -41.19 5.21 -5.60
CA ARG A 22 -40.06 5.87 -4.89
C ARG A 22 -39.46 4.95 -3.83
N ASP A 23 -40.27 4.22 -3.07
CA ASP A 23 -39.80 3.31 -2.05
C ASP A 23 -39.11 2.07 -2.63
N LEU A 24 -39.62 1.51 -3.72
CA LEU A 24 -38.96 0.45 -4.48
C LEU A 24 -37.60 0.92 -5.00
N THR A 25 -37.54 2.11 -5.60
CA THR A 25 -36.29 2.72 -6.09
C THR A 25 -35.28 2.93 -4.96
N ARG A 26 -35.73 3.35 -3.77
CA ARG A 26 -34.86 3.51 -2.59
C ARG A 26 -34.33 2.17 -2.08
N ARG A 27 -35.18 1.12 -2.05
CA ARG A 27 -34.76 -0.24 -1.65
C ARG A 27 -33.75 -0.81 -2.62
N GLU A 28 -34.00 -0.74 -3.92
CA GLU A 28 -33.07 -1.21 -4.95
C GLU A 28 -31.70 -0.50 -4.88
N LYS A 29 -31.68 0.82 -4.62
CA LYS A 29 -30.42 1.57 -4.44
C LYS A 29 -29.64 1.05 -3.23
N LYS A 30 -30.30 0.87 -2.07
CA LYS A 30 -29.67 0.33 -0.86
C LYS A 30 -29.14 -1.09 -1.07
N GLU A 31 -29.89 -1.95 -1.76
CA GLU A 31 -29.45 -3.30 -2.07
C GLU A 31 -28.22 -3.31 -2.99
N LYS A 32 -28.22 -2.47 -4.05
CA LYS A 32 -27.05 -2.31 -4.93
C LYS A 32 -25.83 -1.78 -4.18
N GLU A 33 -26.01 -0.85 -3.25
CA GLU A 33 -24.92 -0.33 -2.40
C GLU A 33 -24.37 -1.40 -1.46
N ASN A 34 -25.24 -2.16 -0.79
CA ASN A 34 -24.84 -3.27 0.06
C ASN A 34 -24.07 -4.33 -0.72
N LEU A 35 -24.56 -4.72 -1.91
CA LEU A 35 -23.87 -5.68 -2.77
C LEU A 35 -22.48 -5.18 -3.20
N LYS A 36 -22.36 -3.89 -3.58
CA LYS A 36 -21.06 -3.26 -3.88
C LYS A 36 -20.11 -3.33 -2.68
N TYR A 37 -20.61 -3.04 -1.49
CA TYR A 37 -19.85 -3.08 -0.25
C TYR A 37 -19.37 -4.51 0.08
N GLU A 38 -20.24 -5.50 -0.04
CA GLU A 38 -19.89 -6.91 0.16
C GLU A 38 -18.82 -7.39 -0.82
N ILE A 39 -18.98 -7.07 -2.11
CA ILE A 39 -18.00 -7.40 -3.15
C ILE A 39 -16.66 -6.71 -2.85
N TYR A 40 -16.68 -5.44 -2.46
CA TYR A 40 -15.48 -4.70 -2.06
C TYR A 40 -14.75 -5.42 -0.91
N TRP A 41 -15.44 -5.77 0.17
CA TRP A 41 -14.82 -6.44 1.32
C TRP A 41 -14.34 -7.85 1.01
N ALA A 42 -15.05 -8.59 0.16
CA ALA A 42 -14.59 -9.89 -0.30
C ALA A 42 -13.27 -9.78 -1.08
N LYS A 43 -13.18 -8.81 -2.02
CA LYS A 43 -11.94 -8.51 -2.75
C LYS A 43 -10.83 -8.07 -1.81
N PHE A 44 -11.11 -7.15 -0.89
CA PHE A 44 -10.17 -6.66 0.10
C PHE A 44 -9.58 -7.81 0.94
N LYS A 45 -10.43 -8.67 1.49
CA LYS A 45 -10.00 -9.82 2.33
C LYS A 45 -9.15 -10.81 1.54
N LYS A 46 -9.57 -11.16 0.31
CA LYS A 46 -8.80 -12.06 -0.56
C LYS A 46 -7.44 -11.44 -0.92
N PHE A 47 -7.43 -10.18 -1.31
CA PHE A 47 -6.21 -9.46 -1.66
C PHE A 47 -5.25 -9.39 -0.47
N LYS A 48 -5.75 -9.03 0.72
CA LYS A 48 -4.98 -9.02 1.97
C LYS A 48 -4.30 -10.35 2.19
N ALA A 49 -5.05 -11.45 2.19
CA ALA A 49 -4.50 -12.78 2.42
C ALA A 49 -3.41 -13.15 1.38
N ASN A 50 -3.63 -12.82 0.11
CA ASN A 50 -2.65 -13.06 -0.95
C ASN A 50 -1.38 -12.21 -0.75
N PHE A 51 -1.54 -10.92 -0.43
CA PHE A 51 -0.43 -9.99 -0.26
C PHE A 51 0.44 -10.41 0.92
N GLU A 52 -0.18 -10.74 2.05
CA GLU A 52 0.51 -11.18 3.26
C GLU A 52 1.24 -12.50 3.03
N ARG A 53 0.56 -13.48 2.40
CA ARG A 53 1.15 -14.80 2.15
C ARG A 53 2.33 -14.74 1.17
N LEU A 54 2.20 -13.99 0.08
CA LEU A 54 3.19 -13.99 -1.00
C LEU A 54 4.29 -12.95 -0.75
N ILE A 55 3.90 -11.68 -0.60
CA ILE A 55 4.84 -10.56 -0.61
C ILE A 55 5.62 -10.49 0.69
N LEU A 56 4.91 -10.50 1.83
CA LEU A 56 5.59 -10.36 3.12
C LEU A 56 6.53 -11.53 3.36
N THR A 57 6.06 -12.76 3.12
CA THR A 57 6.89 -13.96 3.25
C THR A 57 8.14 -13.92 2.38
N ASP A 58 8.01 -13.59 1.09
CA ASP A 58 9.16 -13.62 0.16
C ASP A 58 10.16 -12.51 0.46
N VAL A 59 9.70 -11.32 0.80
CA VAL A 59 10.57 -10.20 1.18
C VAL A 59 11.23 -10.46 2.53
N GLU A 60 10.54 -11.06 3.51
CA GLU A 60 11.14 -11.45 4.80
C GLU A 60 12.21 -12.52 4.61
N LYS A 61 11.98 -13.52 3.76
CA LYS A 61 13.01 -14.51 3.40
C LYS A 61 14.24 -13.83 2.78
N LEU A 62 14.03 -12.91 1.84
CA LEU A 62 15.12 -12.12 1.26
C LEU A 62 15.86 -11.32 2.34
N ALA A 63 15.15 -10.56 3.16
CA ALA A 63 15.71 -9.74 4.24
C ALA A 63 16.57 -10.57 5.20
N ASN A 64 16.07 -11.75 5.60
CA ASN A 64 16.79 -12.67 6.47
C ASN A 64 18.08 -13.20 5.80
N SER A 65 18.03 -13.56 4.52
CA SER A 65 19.22 -14.02 3.79
C SER A 65 20.30 -12.94 3.63
N LEU A 66 19.90 -11.66 3.60
CA LEU A 66 20.82 -10.53 3.42
C LEU A 66 21.34 -9.96 4.75
N LYS A 67 20.75 -10.36 5.89
CA LYS A 67 21.04 -9.77 7.19
C LYS A 67 22.52 -9.86 7.57
N ALA A 68 23.12 -11.04 7.50
CA ALA A 68 24.53 -11.23 7.85
C ALA A 68 25.49 -10.55 6.83
N PRO A 69 25.35 -10.76 5.51
CA PRO A 69 26.20 -10.09 4.52
C PRO A 69 26.17 -8.56 4.58
N LEU A 70 25.02 -7.95 4.89
CA LEU A 70 24.92 -6.50 5.05
C LEU A 70 25.55 -6.04 6.37
N LEU A 71 25.40 -6.81 7.44
CA LEU A 71 25.97 -6.47 8.74
C LEU A 71 27.50 -6.45 8.71
N GLU A 72 28.13 -7.37 7.97
CA GLU A 72 29.58 -7.38 7.70
C GLU A 72 30.07 -6.08 7.07
N LYS A 73 29.21 -5.42 6.30
CA LYS A 73 29.47 -4.11 5.67
C LYS A 73 29.06 -2.92 6.54
N ASN A 74 28.71 -3.15 7.81
CA ASN A 74 28.12 -2.18 8.73
C ASN A 74 26.83 -1.52 8.20
N ILE A 75 26.07 -2.26 7.40
CA ILE A 75 24.79 -1.84 6.84
C ILE A 75 23.68 -2.66 7.49
N VAL A 76 22.57 -2.01 7.81
CA VAL A 76 21.36 -2.67 8.27
C VAL A 76 20.27 -2.56 7.22
N LEU A 77 19.56 -3.65 7.01
CA LEU A 77 18.30 -3.68 6.26
C LEU A 77 17.15 -3.72 7.26
N ARG A 78 16.13 -2.93 7.01
CA ARG A 78 14.92 -2.94 7.82
C ARG A 78 13.69 -2.94 6.92
N THR A 79 12.69 -3.67 7.35
CA THR A 79 11.41 -3.81 6.67
C THR A 79 10.28 -3.32 7.56
N GLU A 80 9.24 -2.79 6.94
CA GLU A 80 7.97 -2.43 7.57
C GLU A 80 6.82 -2.85 6.66
N SER A 81 5.68 -3.21 7.24
CA SER A 81 4.46 -3.55 6.51
C SER A 81 3.23 -3.04 7.23
N HIS A 82 2.09 -3.10 6.56
CA HIS A 82 0.78 -2.72 7.09
C HIS A 82 0.32 -3.57 8.29
N ILE A 83 0.99 -4.68 8.63
CA ILE A 83 0.61 -5.55 9.76
C ILE A 83 1.18 -5.06 11.11
N LYS A 84 2.25 -4.25 11.13
CA LYS A 84 2.99 -3.99 12.38
C LYS A 84 2.17 -3.24 13.45
N ASN A 85 2.37 -3.61 14.72
CA ASN A 85 1.80 -2.98 15.92
C ASN A 85 2.58 -1.76 16.44
N SER A 86 3.48 -1.18 15.65
CA SER A 86 4.23 0.04 16.00
C SER A 86 3.66 1.26 15.26
N THR A 87 4.12 2.47 15.59
CA THR A 87 3.85 3.68 14.81
C THR A 87 4.12 3.41 13.33
N ARG A 88 3.07 3.46 12.49
CA ARG A 88 3.14 3.20 11.06
C ARG A 88 3.38 4.49 10.29
N PHE A 89 4.15 4.44 9.21
CA PHE A 89 4.43 5.63 8.39
C PHE A 89 3.33 5.94 7.36
N PHE A 90 2.55 4.92 6.98
CA PHE A 90 1.59 5.00 5.89
C PHE A 90 0.12 4.82 6.33
N GLU A 91 -0.18 4.83 7.64
CA GLU A 91 -1.58 4.76 8.11
C GLU A 91 -2.25 6.13 8.17
N PRO A 92 -3.56 6.22 7.84
CA PRO A 92 -4.45 5.16 7.34
C PRO A 92 -4.47 5.03 5.81
N ASP A 93 -3.63 5.78 5.10
CA ASP A 93 -3.79 6.05 3.68
C ASP A 93 -3.40 4.89 2.74
N PHE A 94 -2.61 3.91 3.20
CA PHE A 94 -2.29 2.70 2.43
C PHE A 94 -2.61 1.40 3.19
N PRO A 95 -3.67 0.66 2.78
CA PRO A 95 -4.07 -0.56 3.48
C PRO A 95 -3.13 -1.74 3.22
N PHE A 96 -2.37 -1.73 2.12
CA PHE A 96 -1.45 -2.80 1.73
C PHE A 96 -0.12 -2.21 1.27
N TYR A 97 0.91 -2.33 2.10
CA TYR A 97 2.24 -1.86 1.75
C TYR A 97 3.34 -2.67 2.42
N MET A 98 4.52 -2.62 1.83
CA MET A 98 5.77 -3.06 2.43
C MET A 98 6.91 -2.12 2.03
N ILE A 99 7.70 -1.71 3.02
CA ILE A 99 8.90 -0.89 2.86
C ILE A 99 10.12 -1.79 3.02
N ILE A 100 11.11 -1.60 2.16
CA ILE A 100 12.46 -2.14 2.36
C ILE A 100 13.42 -0.95 2.36
N SER A 101 14.13 -0.73 3.45
CA SER A 101 15.13 0.36 3.53
C SER A 101 16.47 -0.16 4.03
N ILE A 102 17.55 0.52 3.65
CA ILE A 102 18.90 0.23 4.12
C ILE A 102 19.58 1.47 4.68
N SER A 103 20.41 1.29 5.71
CA SER A 103 21.13 2.38 6.37
C SER A 103 22.48 1.92 6.88
N ASP A 104 23.40 2.87 7.05
CA ASP A 104 24.58 2.71 7.90
C ASP A 104 24.16 2.42 9.35
N LYS A 105 24.72 1.35 9.94
CA LYS A 105 24.49 0.96 11.33
C LYS A 105 25.07 1.97 12.32
N SER A 106 26.06 2.76 11.94
CA SER A 106 26.65 3.78 12.82
C SER A 106 25.68 4.93 13.14
N ASN A 107 24.63 5.12 12.33
CA ASN A 107 23.60 6.13 12.57
C ASN A 107 22.76 5.82 13.82
N SER A 108 22.14 6.85 14.41
CA SER A 108 21.13 6.68 15.46
C SER A 108 19.90 5.93 14.91
N LEU A 109 19.17 5.21 15.76
CA LEU A 109 18.02 4.40 15.34
C LEU A 109 16.96 5.20 14.54
N ILE A 110 16.74 6.45 14.92
CA ILE A 110 15.82 7.39 14.27
C ILE A 110 16.33 7.73 12.86
N ASN A 111 17.57 8.22 12.76
CA ASN A 111 18.18 8.61 11.48
C ASN A 111 18.37 7.43 10.51
N ARG A 112 18.50 6.19 11.02
CA ARG A 112 18.57 4.99 10.18
C ARG A 112 17.31 4.75 9.36
N TRP A 113 16.20 5.37 9.76
CA TRP A 113 14.91 5.18 9.11
C TRP A 113 14.49 6.47 8.42
N GLU A 114 14.45 7.61 9.11
CA GLU A 114 14.00 8.87 8.53
C GLU A 114 14.81 9.30 7.31
N LYS A 115 16.12 9.01 7.27
CA LYS A 115 17.04 9.46 6.20
C LYS A 115 17.56 8.33 5.31
N SER A 116 16.84 7.21 5.25
CA SER A 116 17.25 6.08 4.41
C SER A 116 16.48 6.04 3.09
N PRO A 117 17.16 5.68 1.98
CA PRO A 117 16.47 5.33 0.75
C PRO A 117 15.60 4.10 1.00
N PHE A 118 14.45 4.01 0.32
CA PHE A 118 13.58 2.87 0.47
C PHE A 118 12.96 2.41 -0.86
N LEU A 119 12.65 1.12 -0.93
CA LEU A 119 11.70 0.58 -1.88
C LEU A 119 10.33 0.50 -1.23
N LEU A 120 9.29 0.83 -2.00
CA LEU A 120 7.90 0.66 -1.61
C LEU A 120 7.26 -0.39 -2.51
N ILE A 121 6.73 -1.44 -1.90
CA ILE A 121 5.81 -2.37 -2.53
C ILE A 121 4.41 -1.99 -2.09
N LYS A 122 3.60 -1.50 -3.02
CA LYS A 122 2.24 -1.05 -2.78
C LYS A 122 1.24 -2.05 -3.37
N GLY A 123 0.21 -2.40 -2.60
CA GLY A 123 -0.91 -3.22 -3.09
C GLY A 123 -2.13 -2.37 -3.41
N ASN A 124 -2.70 -2.56 -4.60
CA ASN A 124 -3.99 -2.00 -5.00
C ASN A 124 -5.01 -3.15 -5.10
N HIS A 125 -5.89 -3.23 -4.11
CA HIS A 125 -6.87 -4.32 -4.00
C HIS A 125 -8.08 -4.16 -4.92
N GLU A 126 -8.39 -2.94 -5.35
CA GLU A 126 -9.48 -2.69 -6.31
C GLU A 126 -9.10 -3.22 -7.69
N GLU A 127 -7.87 -2.96 -8.11
CA GLU A 127 -7.30 -3.45 -9.36
C GLU A 127 -6.68 -4.85 -9.24
N GLY A 128 -6.44 -5.33 -8.03
CA GLY A 128 -5.73 -6.59 -7.78
C GLY A 128 -4.28 -6.56 -8.24
N THR A 129 -3.61 -5.42 -8.12
CA THR A 129 -2.23 -5.20 -8.59
C THR A 129 -1.27 -4.95 -7.45
N ILE A 130 0.00 -5.25 -7.70
CA ILE A 130 1.13 -4.92 -6.83
C ILE A 130 2.12 -4.12 -7.64
N GLU A 131 2.61 -3.03 -7.04
CA GLU A 131 3.46 -2.03 -7.65
C GLU A 131 4.75 -1.89 -6.84
N LEU A 132 5.90 -1.88 -7.51
CA LEU A 132 7.21 -1.63 -6.90
C LEU A 132 7.70 -0.23 -7.29
N TYR A 133 8.06 0.57 -6.30
CA TYR A 133 8.61 1.92 -6.46
C TYR A 133 10.01 2.01 -5.84
N ASP A 134 10.92 2.73 -6.51
CA ASP A 134 12.20 3.18 -5.94
C ASP A 134 12.07 4.60 -5.43
N CYS A 135 11.98 4.73 -4.11
CA CYS A 135 11.81 6.00 -3.43
C CYS A 135 13.18 6.48 -2.95
N ASN A 136 13.74 7.41 -3.70
CA ASN A 136 15.08 7.95 -3.46
C ASN A 136 15.06 9.13 -2.46
N GLN A 137 14.04 9.20 -1.59
CA GLN A 137 13.77 10.28 -0.66
C GLN A 137 13.70 9.76 0.78
N ASP A 138 13.87 10.68 1.73
CA ASP A 138 13.85 10.42 3.16
C ASP A 138 12.44 10.00 3.62
N LEU A 139 12.35 8.90 4.39
CA LEU A 139 11.09 8.37 4.94
C LEU A 139 10.35 9.38 5.82
N GLU A 140 11.04 10.38 6.37
CA GLU A 140 10.45 11.47 7.17
C GLU A 140 9.34 12.23 6.41
N TYR A 141 9.44 12.35 5.08
CA TYR A 141 8.50 13.10 4.24
C TYR A 141 7.45 12.21 3.53
N VAL A 142 7.37 10.94 3.91
CA VAL A 142 6.47 9.97 3.29
C VAL A 142 5.01 10.39 3.37
N SER A 143 4.58 10.94 4.51
CA SER A 143 3.22 11.41 4.75
C SER A 143 2.79 12.53 3.79
N ASP A 144 3.70 13.42 3.41
CA ASP A 144 3.46 14.48 2.42
C ASP A 144 3.36 13.92 0.99
N TYR A 145 4.04 12.81 0.71
CA TYR A 145 4.03 12.15 -0.58
C TYR A 145 2.76 11.33 -0.81
N VAL A 146 2.23 10.68 0.24
CA VAL A 146 0.93 10.00 0.19
C VAL A 146 -0.15 10.98 -0.25
N LYS A 147 -0.20 12.15 0.40
CA LYS A 147 -1.20 13.19 0.15
C LYS A 147 -1.10 13.80 -1.24
N LYS A 148 0.10 13.84 -1.82
CA LYS A 148 0.36 14.48 -3.12
C LYS A 148 0.50 13.49 -4.29
N ASN A 149 0.43 12.18 -4.04
CA ASN A 149 0.53 11.09 -5.03
C ASN A 149 1.73 11.22 -5.99
N ILE A 150 2.90 11.65 -5.49
CA ILE A 150 4.07 11.99 -6.33
C ILE A 150 4.99 10.76 -6.56
N TRP A 151 4.46 9.53 -6.48
CA TRP A 151 5.28 8.31 -6.55
C TRP A 151 5.91 8.06 -7.93
N GLY A 152 5.45 8.77 -8.97
CA GLY A 152 5.84 8.53 -10.35
C GLY A 152 5.25 7.22 -10.89
N SER A 153 5.81 6.71 -11.99
CA SER A 153 5.43 5.40 -12.52
C SER A 153 6.15 4.29 -11.75
N PRO A 154 5.48 3.16 -11.44
CA PRO A 154 6.12 2.04 -10.77
C PRO A 154 7.23 1.46 -11.65
N LEU A 155 8.33 1.02 -11.01
CA LEU A 155 9.39 0.25 -11.68
C LEU A 155 8.84 -1.04 -12.27
N LYS A 156 7.88 -1.65 -11.57
CA LYS A 156 7.17 -2.84 -12.02
C LYS A 156 5.78 -2.89 -11.42
N GLN A 157 4.80 -3.30 -12.22
CA GLN A 157 3.43 -3.56 -11.81
C GLN A 157 2.99 -4.93 -12.32
N LEU A 158 2.31 -5.70 -11.47
CA LEU A 158 1.85 -7.06 -11.76
C LEU A 158 0.48 -7.30 -11.12
N LYS A 159 -0.31 -8.24 -11.68
CA LYS A 159 -1.48 -8.77 -10.97
C LYS A 159 -1.04 -9.66 -9.82
N ILE A 160 -1.70 -9.54 -8.67
CA ILE A 160 -1.35 -10.32 -7.48
C ILE A 160 -1.53 -11.83 -7.69
N ASP A 161 -2.53 -12.22 -8.48
CA ASP A 161 -2.82 -13.63 -8.77
C ASP A 161 -1.77 -14.26 -9.71
N GLU A 162 -1.00 -13.43 -10.41
CA GLU A 162 0.13 -13.84 -11.27
C GLU A 162 1.49 -13.61 -10.60
N PHE A 163 1.48 -13.19 -9.33
CA PHE A 163 2.70 -12.78 -8.65
C PHE A 163 3.68 -13.94 -8.54
N LYS A 164 4.89 -13.70 -9.06
CA LYS A 164 6.10 -14.45 -8.76
C LYS A 164 7.12 -13.45 -8.23
N PHE A 165 7.88 -13.82 -7.21
CA PHE A 165 8.94 -12.93 -6.68
C PHE A 165 10.03 -12.63 -7.72
N THR A 166 10.26 -13.57 -8.65
CA THR A 166 11.30 -13.50 -9.70
C THR A 166 11.27 -12.18 -10.49
N PRO A 167 10.13 -11.67 -10.96
CA PRO A 167 10.02 -10.33 -11.55
C PRO A 167 10.54 -9.16 -10.71
N PHE A 168 10.39 -9.17 -9.38
CA PHE A 168 10.79 -8.05 -8.52
C PHE A 168 12.26 -8.16 -8.09
N LYS A 169 12.75 -9.39 -7.92
CA LYS A 169 14.09 -9.67 -7.41
C LYS A 169 15.21 -8.88 -8.11
N PRO A 170 15.31 -8.81 -9.46
CA PRO A 170 16.37 -8.04 -10.13
C PRO A 170 16.34 -6.54 -9.80
N HIS A 171 15.15 -5.97 -9.65
CA HIS A 171 15.01 -4.55 -9.29
C HIS A 171 15.45 -4.29 -7.85
N ILE A 172 15.09 -5.19 -6.93
CA ILE A 172 15.50 -5.11 -5.52
C ILE A 172 17.02 -5.28 -5.40
N GLU A 173 17.61 -6.26 -6.09
CA GLU A 173 19.06 -6.50 -6.08
C GLU A 173 19.85 -5.33 -6.66
N LYS A 174 19.40 -4.78 -7.80
CA LYS A 174 20.01 -3.60 -8.42
C LYS A 174 19.96 -2.40 -7.48
N TRP A 175 18.81 -2.18 -6.84
CA TRP A 175 18.62 -1.10 -5.87
C TRP A 175 19.50 -1.29 -4.63
N LEU A 176 19.58 -2.50 -4.08
CA LEU A 176 20.42 -2.83 -2.94
C LEU A 176 21.89 -2.56 -3.24
N LYS A 177 22.41 -3.07 -4.36
CA LYS A 177 23.81 -2.85 -4.76
C LYS A 177 24.13 -1.36 -4.88
N LYS A 178 23.30 -0.61 -5.61
CA LYS A 178 23.45 0.85 -5.79
C LYS A 178 23.52 1.59 -4.45
N ASN A 179 22.61 1.29 -3.52
CA ASN A 179 22.52 2.03 -2.27
C ASN A 179 23.57 1.59 -1.25
N VAL A 180 23.97 0.32 -1.24
CA VAL A 180 25.13 -0.16 -0.46
C VAL A 180 26.39 0.58 -0.92
N ASP A 181 26.66 0.61 -2.22
CA ASP A 181 27.82 1.30 -2.77
C ASP A 181 27.79 2.80 -2.44
N ARG A 182 26.60 3.43 -2.51
CA ARG A 182 26.43 4.85 -2.15
C ARG A 182 26.74 5.11 -0.68
N ILE A 183 26.24 4.27 0.24
CA ILE A 183 26.48 4.41 1.68
C ILE A 183 27.98 4.26 1.95
N GLN A 184 28.61 3.20 1.44
CA GLN A 184 30.02 2.91 1.70
C GLN A 184 30.97 3.96 1.15
N LYS A 185 30.61 4.63 0.04
CA LYS A 185 31.41 5.72 -0.55
C LYS A 185 31.16 7.08 0.08
N SER A 186 30.22 7.20 1.02
CA SER A 186 29.91 8.49 1.65
C SER A 186 30.99 8.89 2.66
N GLU A 187 31.36 10.17 2.68
CA GLU A 187 32.32 10.69 3.68
C GLU A 187 31.85 10.43 5.11
N SER A 188 30.54 10.54 5.36
CA SER A 188 29.96 10.27 6.67
C SER A 188 30.20 8.83 7.12
N PHE A 189 30.10 7.87 6.20
CA PHE A 189 30.34 6.46 6.50
C PHE A 189 31.82 6.23 6.82
N ASN A 190 32.72 6.79 6.02
CA ASN A 190 34.16 6.67 6.24
C ASN A 190 34.58 7.27 7.59
N LYS A 191 34.11 8.49 7.90
CA LYS A 191 34.39 9.16 9.19
C LYS A 191 33.88 8.36 10.38
N LYS A 192 32.64 7.87 10.34
CA LYS A 192 32.02 7.14 11.46
C LYS A 192 32.63 5.75 11.67
N ASN A 193 33.08 5.11 10.59
CA ASN A 193 33.67 3.77 10.64
C ASN A 193 35.20 3.78 10.65
N LYS A 194 35.84 4.95 10.75
CA LYS A 194 37.30 5.14 10.78
C LYS A 194 38.00 4.46 9.60
N ILE A 195 37.38 4.50 8.43
CA ILE A 195 37.95 4.01 7.17
C ILE A 195 38.76 5.17 6.59
N VAL A 196 40.06 4.95 6.42
CA VAL A 196 41.03 5.92 5.88
C VAL A 196 40.81 6.12 4.39
#